data_AF-A0A1G9RND5-F1
#
_entry.id   AF-A0A1G9RND5-F1
#
_cell.length_a   1.000
_cell.length_b   1.000
_cell.length_c   1.000
_cell.angle_alpha   90.00
_cell.angle_beta   90.00
_cell.angle_gamma   90.00
#
_symmetry.space_group_name_H-M   'P 1'
#
loop_
_entity.id
_entity.type
_entity.pdbx_description
1 polymer ?
#
loop_
_entity_poly.entity_id
_entity_poly.type
_entity_poly.pdbx_seq_one_letter_code
_entity_poly.pdbx_strand_id
1 'polypeptide(L)' 'MTEDSHCYENAMAERVNGILKDEFYLDRTFTSVFHAKKAAKNAIKLYNSKRLHLSLDYKKPNYVHQYAA' A
#
# COMPACT_ATOMS: atom_id res chain seq x y z
N MET A 1 -9.58 -0.56 10.61
CA MET A 1 -10.75 -0.07 11.35
C MET A 1 -10.47 1.41 11.54
N THR A 2 -11.09 2.27 10.76
CA THR A 2 -11.04 3.73 10.94
C THR A 2 -12.07 4.10 11.98
N GLU A 3 -11.70 4.95 12.93
CA GLU A 3 -12.64 5.57 13.85
C GLU A 3 -13.17 6.85 13.18
N ASP A 4 -14.48 6.95 13.06
CA ASP A 4 -15.28 8.11 12.65
C ASP A 4 -14.84 8.94 11.42
N SER A 5 -15.43 8.65 10.25
CA SER A 5 -15.75 9.58 9.14
C SER A 5 -14.77 10.74 8.83
N HIS A 6 -13.47 10.54 9.03
CA HIS A 6 -12.45 11.49 8.64
C HIS A 6 -12.15 11.30 7.14
N CYS A 7 -12.84 12.08 6.30
CA CYS A 7 -12.65 12.08 4.84
C CYS A 7 -11.17 12.20 4.42
N TYR A 8 -10.35 12.85 5.24
CA TYR A 8 -8.92 13.00 5.00
C TYR A 8 -8.15 11.66 5.13
N GLU A 9 -8.41 10.88 6.19
CA GLU A 9 -7.78 9.58 6.38
C GLU A 9 -8.21 8.59 5.29
N ASN A 10 -9.49 8.64 4.90
CA ASN A 10 -10.00 7.88 3.76
C ASN A 10 -9.32 8.32 2.46
N ALA A 11 -9.14 9.61 2.21
CA ALA A 11 -8.46 10.10 1.00
C ALA A 11 -7.00 9.61 0.93
N MET A 12 -6.29 9.58 2.07
CA MET A 12 -4.94 9.01 2.13
C MET A 12 -4.95 7.50 1.87
N ALA A 13 -5.89 6.76 2.47
CA ALA A 13 -6.04 5.33 2.25
C ALA A 13 -6.39 5.00 0.79
N GLU A 14 -7.31 5.74 0.19
CA GLU A 14 -7.70 5.59 -1.22
C GLU A 14 -6.53 5.87 -2.16
N ARG A 15 -5.71 6.88 -1.87
CA ARG A 15 -4.49 7.13 -2.65
C ARG A 15 -3.54 5.93 -2.62
N VAL A 16 -3.31 5.33 -1.44
CA VAL A 16 -2.47 4.13 -1.32
C VAL A 16 -3.11 2.96 -2.05
N ASN A 17 -4.43 2.77 -1.94
CA ASN A 17 -5.15 1.72 -2.64
C ASN A 17 -5.08 1.87 -4.17
N GLY A 18 -5.18 3.10 -4.70
CA GLY A 18 -5.02 3.39 -6.12
C GLY A 18 -3.62 3.00 -6.61
N ILE A 19 -2.58 3.40 -5.90
CA ILE A 19 -1.20 2.99 -6.21
C ILE A 19 -1.05 1.46 -6.22
N LEU A 20 -1.63 0.78 -5.23
CA LEU A 20 -1.55 -0.68 -5.15
C LEU A 20 -2.31 -1.37 -6.30
N LYS A 21 -3.41 -0.78 -6.76
CA LYS A 21 -4.16 -1.25 -7.93
C LYS A 21 -3.38 -1.05 -9.21
N ASP A 22 -2.90 0.17 -9.46
CA ASP A 22 -2.27 0.55 -10.73
C ASP A 22 -0.88 -0.09 -10.91
N GLU A 23 -0.05 -0.09 -9.86
CA GLU A 23 1.36 -0.51 -10.00
C GLU A 23 1.61 -1.98 -9.67
N PHE A 24 0.73 -2.60 -8.88
CA PHE A 24 0.85 -4.01 -8.49
C PHE A 24 -0.25 -4.89 -9.10
N TYR A 25 -1.00 -4.36 -10.07
CA TYR A 25 -2.03 -5.08 -10.83
C TYR A 25 -3.11 -5.72 -9.94
N LEU A 26 -3.45 -5.08 -8.82
CA LEU A 26 -4.56 -5.52 -7.96
C LEU A 26 -5.93 -5.14 -8.53
N ASP A 27 -5.97 -4.41 -9.64
CA ASP A 27 -7.15 -4.10 -10.44
C ASP A 27 -7.62 -5.26 -11.34
N ARG A 28 -6.80 -6.32 -11.48
CA ARG A 28 -7.13 -7.49 -12.30
C ARG A 28 -8.16 -8.40 -11.64
N THR A 29 -8.90 -9.12 -12.47
CA THR A 29 -9.80 -10.18 -12.01
C THR A 29 -9.01 -11.38 -11.50
N PHE A 30 -9.21 -11.73 -10.23
CA PHE A 30 -8.63 -12.92 -9.63
C PHE A 30 -9.61 -14.10 -9.72
N THR A 31 -9.08 -15.27 -10.05
CA THR A 31 -9.86 -16.52 -10.14
C THR A 31 -10.30 -17.06 -8.78
N SER A 32 -9.63 -16.66 -7.69
CA SER A 32 -9.95 -17.10 -6.33
C SER A 32 -9.60 -16.03 -5.31
N VAL A 33 -10.41 -15.94 -4.25
CA VAL A 33 -10.16 -15.08 -3.08
C VAL A 33 -8.79 -15.39 -2.45
N PHE A 34 -8.35 -16.65 -2.49
CA PHE A 34 -7.02 -17.04 -1.99
C PHE A 34 -5.90 -16.36 -2.79
N HIS A 35 -5.99 -16.37 -4.12
CA HIS A 35 -5.01 -15.71 -4.98
C HIS A 35 -5.03 -14.19 -4.81
N ALA A 36 -6.22 -13.59 -4.70
CA ALA A 36 -6.36 -12.16 -4.44
C ALA A 36 -5.69 -11.77 -3.11
N LYS A 37 -5.94 -12.51 -2.02
CA LYS A 37 -5.31 -12.28 -0.71
C LYS A 37 -3.79 -12.42 -0.77
N LYS A 38 -3.28 -13.43 -1.48
CA LYS A 38 -1.83 -13.65 -1.65
C LYS A 38 -1.19 -12.51 -2.45
N ALA A 39 -1.83 -12.08 -3.55
CA ALA A 39 -1.37 -10.98 -4.38
C ALA A 39 -1.35 -9.66 -3.58
N ALA A 40 -2.42 -9.35 -2.85
CA ALA A 40 -2.50 -8.17 -2.00
C ALA A 40 -1.38 -8.16 -0.93
N LYS A 41 -1.16 -9.29 -0.24
CA LYS A 41 -0.08 -9.40 0.75
C LYS A 41 1.31 -9.16 0.13
N ASN A 42 1.54 -9.69 -1.07
CA ASN A 42 2.80 -9.49 -1.78
C ASN A 42 2.96 -8.04 -2.25
N ALA A 43 1.90 -7.42 -2.78
CA ALA A 43 1.89 -6.02 -3.18
C ALA A 43 2.23 -5.09 -2.02
N ILE A 44 1.57 -5.27 -0.86
CA ILE A 44 1.85 -4.50 0.36
C ILE A 44 3.32 -4.67 0.79
N LYS A 45 3.83 -5.91 0.77
CA LYS A 45 5.23 -6.17 1.12
C LYS A 45 6.21 -5.47 0.16
N LEU A 46 5.92 -5.47 -1.14
CA LEU A 46 6.73 -4.80 -2.14
C LEU A 46 6.67 -3.28 -2.01
N TYR A 47 5.47 -2.72 -1.84
CA TYR A 47 5.28 -1.29 -1.56
C TYR A 47 6.14 -0.84 -0.38
N ASN A 48 6.08 -1.57 0.74
CA ASN A 48 6.82 -1.22 1.94
C ASN A 48 8.34 -1.40 1.85
N SER A 49 8.84 -2.34 1.02
CA SER A 49 10.27 -2.73 1.00
C SER A 49 11.05 -2.35 -0.25
N LYS A 50 10.37 -2.00 -1.34
CA LYS A 50 10.99 -1.75 -2.65
C LYS A 50 10.60 -0.40 -3.23
N ARG A 51 9.40 0.12 -2.98
CA ARG A 51 8.98 1.43 -3.47
C ARG A 51 9.80 2.53 -2.80
N LEU A 52 10.37 3.41 -3.62
CA LEU A 52 11.06 4.62 -3.15
C LEU A 52 10.04 5.76 -3.16
N HIS A 53 10.00 6.52 -2.08
CA HIS A 53 9.11 7.68 -1.98
C HIS A 53 9.92 8.96 -2.06
N LEU A 54 9.58 9.83 -3.00
CA LEU A 54 10.15 11.17 -3.13
C LEU A 54 10.01 11.96 -1.81
N SER A 55 8.83 11.90 -1.18
CA SER A 55 8.56 12.56 0.11
C SER A 55 9.36 12.00 1.28
N LEU A 56 10.04 10.86 1.10
CA LEU A 56 10.90 10.23 2.10
C LEU A 56 12.38 10.29 1.70
N ASP A 57 12.81 11.29 0.91
CA ASP A 57 14.17 11.38 0.35
C ASP A 57 14.58 10.12 -0.43
N TYR A 58 13.67 9.55 -1.22
CA TYR A 58 13.86 8.26 -1.90
C TYR A 58 14.10 7.08 -0.96
N LYS A 59 13.72 7.17 0.32
CA LYS A 59 13.76 6.03 1.25
C LYS A 59 12.51 5.17 1.08
N LYS A 60 12.64 3.93 1.57
CA LYS A 60 11.56 2.95 1.61
C LYS A 60 10.70 3.15 2.85
N PRO A 61 9.38 2.91 2.79
CA PRO A 61 8.51 3.06 3.95
C PRO A 61 8.98 2.24 5.17
N ASN A 62 9.38 0.98 4.96
CA ASN A 62 9.91 0.15 6.05
C ASN A 62 11.19 0.71 6.64
N TYR A 63 12.06 1.32 5.82
CA TYR A 63 13.30 1.92 6.31
C TYR A 63 12.95 3.07 7.25
N VAL A 64 12.14 4.03 6.78
CA VAL A 64 11.72 5.16 7.63
C VAL A 64 11.02 4.69 8.90
N HIS A 65 10.12 3.71 8.80
CA HIS A 65 9.40 3.20 9.97
C HIS A 65 10.31 2.49 10.98
N GLN A 66 11.33 1.74 10.52
CA GLN A 66 12.31 1.08 11.40
C GLN A 66 13.24 2.06 12.12
N TYR A 67 13.53 3.22 11.51
CA TYR A 67 14.41 4.26 12.07
C TYR A 67 13.65 5.44 12.67
N ALA A 68 12.32 5.38 12.77
CA ALA A 68 11.47 6.42 13.37
C ALA A 68 11.34 6.29 14.91
N ALA A 69 12.21 5.50 15.55
CA ALA A 69 12.26 5.33 17.00
C ALA A 69 13.23 6.32 17.66
#